data_AF-A0A519SNL7-F1
#
_entry.id   AF-A0A519SNL7-F1
#
_cell.length_a   1.000
_cell.length_b   1.000
_cell.length_c   1.000
_cell.angle_alpha   90.00
_cell.angle_beta   90.00
_cell.angle_gamma   90.00
#
_symmetry.space_group_name_H-M   'P 1'
#
loop_
_entity.id
_entity.type
_entity.pdbx_description
1 polymer ?
#
loop_
_entity_poly.entity_id
_entity_poly.type
_entity_poly.pdbx_seq_one_letter_code
_entity_poly.pdbx_strand_id
1 'polypeptide(L)'
;MKHIVYMSRAVHPLSDQNLEDLLTQSRRDNARHGVTGILFYSHGHIAQLFEAEPDVADTLFARIARDGRHSHVQKLIDRPIAARSFAEWSMAFHPLEATGFAALQGFLAPAQVPPVPATLTVADATLVELVRLAVFGHDPTTPYLPAFPPSEEPTSL
;
A
#
# COMPACT_ATOMS: atom_id res chain seq x y z
N MET A 1 -9.65 6.84 -13.27
CA MET A 1 -9.16 6.49 -11.92
C MET A 1 -8.28 5.26 -11.91
N LYS A 2 -7.28 5.28 -11.03
CA LYS A 2 -6.42 4.15 -10.71
C LYS A 2 -6.16 4.09 -9.22
N HIS A 3 -5.71 2.94 -8.72
CA HIS A 3 -5.07 2.89 -7.42
C HIS A 3 -3.65 2.41 -7.51
N ILE A 4 -2.90 2.82 -6.51
CA ILE A 4 -1.53 2.40 -6.29
C ILE A 4 -1.46 1.81 -4.89
N VAL A 5 -0.82 0.65 -4.79
CA VAL A 5 -0.39 0.07 -3.52
C VAL A 5 1.12 0.06 -3.50
N TYR A 6 1.70 0.62 -2.45
CA TYR A 6 3.14 0.56 -2.24
C TYR A 6 3.47 0.22 -0.80
N MET A 7 4.66 -0.32 -0.63
CA MET A 7 5.28 -0.57 0.68
C MET A 7 6.61 0.16 0.75
N SER A 8 6.98 0.60 1.95
CA SER A 8 8.24 1.29 2.20
C SER A 8 8.65 1.10 3.65
N ARG A 9 9.87 1.54 3.98
CA ARG A 9 10.41 1.48 5.34
C ARG A 9 10.78 2.88 5.80
N ALA A 10 10.20 3.33 6.90
CA ALA A 10 10.56 4.58 7.55
C ALA A 10 12.06 4.58 7.89
N VAL A 11 12.76 5.67 7.53
CA VAL A 11 14.20 5.82 7.81
C VAL A 11 14.44 5.98 9.31
N HIS A 12 13.52 6.66 9.98
CA HIS A 12 13.49 6.80 11.43
C HIS A 12 12.14 6.29 11.94
N PRO A 13 12.08 5.64 13.11
CA PRO A 13 10.80 5.32 13.74
C PRO A 13 9.99 6.60 13.88
N LEU A 14 8.81 6.64 13.25
CA LEU A 14 7.88 7.74 13.46
C LEU A 14 7.36 7.61 14.89
N SER A 15 7.54 8.65 15.70
CA SER A 15 6.81 8.79 16.95
C SER A 15 5.32 8.93 16.65
N ASP A 16 4.47 8.60 17.62
CA ASP A 16 3.02 8.73 17.48
C ASP A 16 2.62 10.15 17.04
N GLN A 17 3.30 11.18 17.57
CA GLN A 17 3.09 12.57 17.16
C GLN A 17 3.45 12.83 15.70
N ASN A 18 4.60 12.33 15.24
CA ASN A 18 5.01 12.50 13.83
C ASN A 18 4.06 11.77 12.88
N LEU A 19 3.49 10.65 13.34
CA LEU A 19 2.51 9.89 12.59
C LEU A 19 1.17 10.61 12.51
N GLU A 20 0.69 11.19 13.61
CA GLU A 20 -0.51 12.03 13.62
C GLU A 20 -0.36 13.26 12.72
N ASP A 21 0.78 13.93 12.75
CA ASP A 21 1.07 15.08 11.90
C ASP A 21 1.08 14.68 10.41
N LEU A 22 1.71 13.55 10.09
CA LEU A 22 1.72 12.99 8.75
C LEU A 22 0.31 12.62 8.28
N LEU A 23 -0.50 12.00 9.14
CA LEU A 23 -1.88 11.66 8.82
C LEU A 23 -2.75 12.89 8.63
N THR A 24 -2.56 13.92 9.45
CA THR A 24 -3.30 15.18 9.35
C THR A 24 -2.98 15.89 8.05
N GLN A 25 -1.70 15.97 7.70
CA GLN A 25 -1.24 16.57 6.44
C GLN A 25 -1.74 15.76 5.24
N SER A 26 -1.57 14.43 5.27
CA SER A 26 -2.03 13.55 4.19
C SER A 26 -3.54 13.61 4.02
N ARG A 27 -4.35 13.61 5.09
CA ARG A 27 -5.81 13.76 4.99
C ARG A 27 -6.21 15.07 4.33
N ARG A 28 -5.57 16.19 4.72
CA ARG A 28 -5.84 17.52 4.16
C ARG A 28 -5.47 17.59 2.69
N ASP A 29 -4.27 17.15 2.33
CA ASP A 29 -3.79 17.17 0.95
C ASP A 29 -4.60 16.22 0.07
N ASN A 30 -4.89 15.02 0.56
CA ASN A 30 -5.70 14.04 -0.16
C ASN A 30 -7.12 14.53 -0.40
N ALA A 31 -7.77 15.12 0.61
CA ALA A 31 -9.10 15.70 0.45
C ALA A 31 -9.10 16.81 -0.62
N ARG A 32 -8.05 17.64 -0.68
CA ARG A 32 -7.91 18.70 -1.67
C ARG A 32 -7.66 18.17 -3.09
N HIS A 33 -6.95 17.05 -3.22
CA HIS A 33 -6.61 16.43 -4.49
C HIS A 33 -7.59 15.32 -4.91
N GLY A 34 -8.66 15.08 -4.15
CA GLY A 34 -9.65 14.04 -4.43
C GLY A 34 -9.10 12.62 -4.32
N VAL A 35 -8.03 12.44 -3.54
CA VAL A 35 -7.37 11.15 -3.26
C VAL A 35 -8.06 10.47 -2.09
N THR A 36 -8.29 9.16 -2.20
CA THR A 36 -8.82 8.32 -1.13
C THR A 36 -7.89 7.14 -0.86
N GLY A 37 -8.03 6.47 0.28
CA GLY A 37 -7.21 5.29 0.56
C GLY A 37 -7.01 4.96 2.04
N ILE A 38 -6.04 4.08 2.29
CA ILE A 38 -5.68 3.59 3.61
C ILE A 38 -4.15 3.54 3.78
N LEU A 39 -3.69 3.94 4.96
CA LEU A 39 -2.31 3.87 5.40
C LEU A 39 -2.19 2.87 6.55
N PHE A 40 -1.21 1.99 6.42
CA PHE A 40 -0.81 1.00 7.40
C PHE A 40 0.60 1.31 7.88
N TYR A 41 0.80 1.27 9.19
CA TYR A 41 2.10 1.45 9.82
C TYR A 41 2.34 0.36 10.86
N SER A 42 3.53 -0.23 10.81
CA SER A 42 3.95 -1.25 11.78
C SER A 42 5.45 -1.21 11.99
N HIS A 43 5.91 -0.82 13.19
CA HIS A 43 7.32 -0.92 13.60
C HIS A 43 8.35 -0.38 12.58
N GLY A 44 8.04 0.73 11.90
CA GLY A 44 8.89 1.33 10.87
C GLY A 44 8.65 0.82 9.45
N HIS A 45 7.73 -0.11 9.25
CA HIS A 45 7.21 -0.47 7.94
C HIS A 45 5.93 0.32 7.62
N ILE A 46 5.82 0.78 6.38
CA ILE A 46 4.71 1.58 5.88
C ILE A 46 4.13 0.87 4.67
N ALA A 47 2.81 0.68 4.64
CA ALA A 47 2.09 0.27 3.44
C ALA A 47 0.94 1.23 3.19
N GLN A 48 0.82 1.73 1.97
CA GLN A 48 -0.24 2.68 1.65
C GLN A 48 -0.91 2.24 0.36
N LEU A 49 -2.24 2.23 0.39
CA LEU A 49 -3.10 2.09 -0.75
C LEU A 49 -3.81 3.41 -0.95
N PHE A 50 -3.71 3.98 -2.15
CA PHE A 50 -4.45 5.19 -2.48
C PHE A 50 -5.03 5.14 -3.89
N GLU A 51 -6.18 5.79 -4.06
CA GLU A 51 -6.98 5.83 -5.26
C GLU A 51 -7.15 7.28 -5.69
N ALA A 52 -6.85 7.58 -6.95
CA ALA A 52 -7.01 8.91 -7.51
C ALA A 52 -7.16 8.86 -9.04
N GLU A 53 -7.33 10.01 -9.68
CA GLU A 53 -7.17 10.08 -11.14
C GLU A 53 -5.72 9.76 -11.54
N PRO A 54 -5.48 9.17 -12.73
CA PRO A 54 -4.15 8.72 -13.15
C PRO A 54 -3.04 9.74 -12.95
N ASP A 55 -3.23 10.96 -13.43
CA ASP A 55 -2.25 12.05 -13.33
C ASP A 55 -1.96 12.45 -11.87
N VAL A 56 -3.01 12.46 -11.04
CA VAL A 56 -2.90 12.77 -9.61
C VAL A 56 -2.17 11.65 -8.88
N ALA A 57 -2.53 10.39 -9.16
CA ALA A 57 -1.92 9.21 -8.55
C ALA A 57 -0.43 9.10 -8.91
N ASP A 58 -0.06 9.32 -10.16
CA ASP A 58 1.34 9.27 -10.61
C ASP A 58 2.17 10.41 -10.02
N THR A 59 1.62 11.62 -9.98
CA THR A 59 2.28 12.78 -9.35
C THR A 59 2.46 12.56 -7.85
N LEU A 60 1.44 12.03 -7.17
CA LEU A 60 1.50 11.71 -5.75
C LEU A 60 2.52 10.62 -5.47
N PHE A 61 2.51 9.54 -6.26
CA PHE A 61 3.48 8.46 -6.13
C PHE A 61 4.92 8.95 -6.34
N ALA A 62 5.15 9.81 -7.34
CA ALA A 62 6.48 10.37 -7.60
C ALA A 62 6.99 11.25 -6.43
N ARG A 63 6.09 12.01 -5.78
CA ARG A 63 6.42 12.76 -4.55
C ARG A 63 6.74 11.83 -3.40
N ILE A 64 5.90 10.81 -3.18
CA ILE A 64 6.09 9.80 -2.14
C ILE A 64 7.42 9.06 -2.35
N ALA A 65 7.72 8.60 -3.58
CA ALA A 65 8.94 7.86 -3.87
C ALA A 65 10.23 8.65 -3.60
N ARG A 66 10.15 9.99 -3.57
CA ARG A 66 11.25 10.91 -3.26
C ARG A 66 11.24 11.44 -1.82
N ASP A 67 10.26 11.04 -1.01
CA ASP A 67 10.17 11.48 0.37
C ASP A 67 11.29 10.83 1.21
N GLY A 68 12.19 11.66 1.76
CA GLY A 68 13.31 11.21 2.58
C GLY A 68 12.91 10.65 3.95
N ARG A 69 11.63 10.68 4.33
CA ARG A 69 11.11 10.08 5.57
C ARG A 69 11.07 8.56 5.50
N HIS A 70 11.02 7.98 4.30
CA HIS A 70 11.09 6.53 4.09
C HIS A 70 12.10 6.15 3.01
N SER A 71 12.44 4.88 2.96
CA SER A 71 13.35 4.25 2.01
C SER A 71 12.73 2.94 1.52
N HIS A 72 13.35 2.30 0.53
CA HIS A 72 12.88 1.02 -0.01
C HIS A 72 11.41 1.08 -0.49
N VAL A 73 11.04 2.17 -1.16
CA VAL A 73 9.71 2.33 -1.73
C VAL A 73 9.54 1.33 -2.87
N GLN A 74 8.66 0.35 -2.67
CA GLN A 74 8.32 -0.66 -3.64
C GLN A 74 6.86 -0.48 -4.05
N LYS A 75 6.63 -0.14 -5.32
CA LYS A 75 5.29 -0.16 -5.91
C LYS A 75 4.91 -1.61 -6.15
N LEU A 76 3.84 -2.05 -5.49
CA LEU A 76 3.34 -3.42 -5.62
C LEU A 76 2.24 -3.50 -6.67
N ILE A 77 1.34 -2.51 -6.67
CA ILE A 77 0.16 -2.52 -7.52
C ILE A 77 -0.02 -1.14 -8.10
N ASP A 78 -0.34 -1.11 -9.39
CA ASP A 78 -0.68 0.09 -10.15
C ASP A 78 -1.68 -0.35 -11.22
N ARG A 79 -2.98 -0.18 -10.94
CA ARG A 79 -4.03 -0.62 -11.86
C ARG A 79 -5.20 0.35 -11.95
N PRO A 80 -5.83 0.45 -13.12
CA PRO A 80 -7.08 1.19 -13.27
C PRO A 80 -8.19 0.52 -12.45
N ILE A 81 -9.09 1.34 -11.91
CA ILE A 81 -10.28 0.88 -11.19
C ILE A 81 -11.54 1.50 -11.78
N ALA A 82 -12.60 0.69 -11.86
CA ALA A 82 -13.91 1.14 -12.33
C ALA A 82 -14.63 2.02 -11.30
N ALA A 83 -14.43 1.74 -10.01
CA ALA A 83 -14.98 2.50 -8.89
C ALA A 83 -13.98 2.52 -7.73
N ARG A 84 -14.07 3.55 -6.88
CA ARG A 84 -13.26 3.67 -5.66
C ARG A 84 -13.67 2.59 -4.67
N SER A 85 -12.72 1.77 -4.23
CA SER A 85 -12.94 0.82 -3.14
C SER A 85 -13.05 1.52 -1.79
N PHE A 86 -12.45 2.71 -1.65
CA PHE A 86 -12.38 3.46 -0.40
C PHE A 86 -12.93 4.89 -0.55
N ALA A 87 -14.03 5.05 -1.30
CA ALA A 87 -14.61 6.35 -1.65
C ALA A 87 -14.87 7.29 -0.45
N GLU A 88 -15.17 6.73 0.72
CA GLU A 88 -15.51 7.48 1.93
C GLU A 88 -14.28 7.87 2.78
N TRP A 89 -13.08 7.37 2.46
CA TRP A 89 -11.89 7.55 3.30
C TRP A 89 -10.83 8.36 2.57
N SER A 90 -10.71 9.65 2.91
CA SER A 90 -9.62 10.50 2.38
C SER A 90 -8.23 9.95 2.73
N MET A 91 -8.09 9.35 3.92
CA MET A 91 -6.97 8.50 4.33
C MET A 91 -7.30 7.80 5.66
N ALA A 92 -7.77 6.56 5.59
CA ALA A 92 -7.90 5.72 6.77
C ALA A 92 -6.50 5.39 7.33
N PHE A 93 -6.38 5.28 8.65
CA PHE A 93 -5.16 4.87 9.31
C PHE A 93 -5.46 3.66 10.18
N HIS A 94 -4.67 2.60 10.04
CA HIS A 94 -4.73 1.47 10.95
C HIS A 94 -3.31 1.08 11.38
N PRO A 95 -3.01 1.13 12.69
CA PRO A 95 -1.81 0.49 13.20
C PRO A 95 -1.97 -1.01 13.01
N LEU A 96 -1.03 -1.67 12.34
CA LEU A 96 -1.02 -3.13 12.24
C LEU A 96 0.10 -3.68 13.10
N GLU A 97 -0.14 -4.83 13.71
CA GLU A 97 0.93 -5.59 14.32
C GLU A 97 1.91 -6.09 13.25
N ALA A 98 3.16 -6.35 13.64
CA ALA A 98 4.20 -6.82 12.70
C ALA A 98 3.75 -8.08 11.94
N THR A 99 2.99 -8.93 12.63
CA THR A 99 2.32 -10.12 12.10
C THR A 99 1.34 -9.82 10.97
N GLY A 100 0.46 -8.83 11.16
CA GLY A 100 -0.54 -8.46 10.17
C GLY A 100 0.07 -7.75 8.98
N PHE A 101 1.12 -6.98 9.23
CA PHE A 101 1.92 -6.38 8.18
C PHE A 101 2.62 -7.42 7.31
N ALA A 102 3.22 -8.46 7.91
CA ALA A 102 3.85 -9.56 7.17
C ALA A 102 2.83 -10.33 6.31
N ALA A 103 1.63 -10.58 6.83
CA ALA A 103 0.55 -11.20 6.07
C ALA A 103 0.14 -10.32 4.88
N LEU A 104 -0.08 -9.02 5.10
CA LEU A 104 -0.38 -8.05 4.05
C LEU A 104 0.70 -8.03 2.97
N GLN A 105 1.98 -8.05 3.36
CA GLN A 105 3.11 -8.13 2.43
C GLN A 105 3.05 -9.39 1.58
N GLY A 106 2.84 -10.56 2.21
CA GLY A 106 2.74 -11.84 1.50
C GLY A 106 1.59 -11.90 0.50
N PHE A 107 0.47 -11.22 0.79
CA PHE A 107 -0.66 -11.10 -0.13
C PHE A 107 -0.39 -10.17 -1.32
N LEU A 108 0.24 -9.02 -1.06
CA LEU A 108 0.50 -8.02 -2.10
C LEU A 108 1.73 -8.35 -2.96
N ALA A 109 2.64 -9.18 -2.47
CA ALA A 109 3.88 -9.60 -3.14
C ALA A 109 4.12 -11.11 -2.97
N PRO A 110 3.53 -11.98 -3.82
CA PRO A 110 3.57 -13.44 -3.65
C PRO A 110 4.97 -14.07 -3.73
N ALA A 111 6.00 -13.32 -4.14
CA ALA A 111 7.37 -13.81 -4.24
C ALA A 111 8.15 -13.86 -2.91
N GLN A 112 7.62 -13.28 -1.82
CA GLN A 112 8.28 -13.26 -0.51
C GLN A 112 7.27 -13.52 0.61
N VAL A 113 6.97 -14.79 0.86
CA VAL A 113 6.01 -15.20 1.90
C VAL A 113 6.75 -15.86 3.07
N PRO A 114 6.86 -15.21 4.24
CA PRO A 114 6.81 -15.94 5.50
C PRO A 114 5.36 -16.39 5.76
N PRO A 115 5.13 -17.57 6.38
CA PRO A 115 3.79 -18.07 6.64
C PRO A 115 2.99 -17.08 7.49
N VAL A 116 1.71 -16.85 7.12
CA VAL A 116 0.77 -16.04 7.91
C VAL A 116 0.68 -16.64 9.31
N PRO A 117 1.10 -15.93 10.37
CA PRO A 117 1.07 -16.51 11.70
C PRO A 117 -0.37 -16.61 12.20
N ALA A 118 -0.70 -17.71 12.87
CA ALA A 118 -2.04 -18.01 13.41
C ALA A 118 -2.48 -17.06 14.55
N THR A 119 -1.65 -16.08 14.92
CA THR A 119 -1.84 -15.14 16.03
C THR A 119 -2.41 -13.78 15.62
N LEU A 120 -2.81 -13.60 14.36
CA LEU A 120 -3.45 -12.37 13.93
C LEU A 120 -4.72 -12.08 14.74
N THR A 121 -4.85 -10.83 15.20
CA THR A 121 -6.11 -10.37 15.80
C THR A 121 -7.21 -10.43 14.74
N VAL A 122 -8.46 -10.67 15.16
CA VAL A 122 -9.60 -10.73 14.23
C VAL A 122 -9.74 -9.42 13.45
N ALA A 123 -9.42 -8.29 14.06
CA ALA A 123 -9.43 -6.98 13.42
C ALA A 123 -8.40 -6.90 12.27
N ASP A 124 -7.14 -7.28 12.54
CA ASP A 124 -6.08 -7.25 11.54
C ASP A 124 -6.35 -8.26 10.41
N ALA A 125 -6.82 -9.47 10.74
CA ALA A 125 -7.18 -10.46 9.74
C ALA A 125 -8.31 -9.98 8.82
N THR A 126 -9.35 -9.36 9.40
CA THR A 126 -10.47 -8.80 8.65
C THR A 126 -10.00 -7.66 7.74
N LEU A 127 -9.13 -6.79 8.25
CA LEU A 127 -8.63 -5.66 7.49
C LEU A 127 -7.74 -6.09 6.31
N VAL A 128 -6.86 -7.06 6.55
CA VAL A 128 -6.03 -7.64 5.49
C VAL A 128 -6.91 -8.30 4.42
N GLU A 129 -7.97 -9.01 4.81
CA GLU A 129 -8.91 -9.59 3.85
C GLU A 129 -9.72 -8.52 3.09
N LEU A 130 -10.10 -7.41 3.74
CA LEU A 130 -10.77 -6.30 3.05
C LEU A 130 -9.85 -5.64 2.03
N VAL A 131 -8.58 -5.42 2.38
CA VAL A 131 -7.59 -4.92 1.42
C VAL A 131 -7.44 -5.91 0.28
N ARG A 132 -7.35 -7.19 0.58
CA ARG A 132 -7.25 -8.24 -0.43
C ARG A 132 -8.45 -8.27 -1.38
N LEU A 133 -9.67 -8.19 -0.86
CA LEU A 133 -10.90 -8.12 -1.67
C LEU A 133 -10.95 -6.83 -2.50
N ALA A 134 -10.52 -5.70 -1.95
CA ALA A 134 -10.40 -4.46 -2.70
C ALA A 134 -9.34 -4.55 -3.81
N VAL A 135 -8.24 -5.25 -3.54
CA VAL A 135 -7.04 -5.35 -4.38
C VAL A 135 -7.12 -6.45 -5.45
N PHE A 136 -7.81 -7.55 -5.18
CA PHE A 136 -7.88 -8.70 -6.09
C PHE A 136 -9.33 -9.08 -6.47
N GLY A 137 -10.34 -8.44 -5.87
CA GLY A 137 -11.74 -8.84 -6.03
C GLY A 137 -12.06 -10.12 -5.25
N HIS A 138 -13.20 -10.75 -5.57
CA HIS A 138 -13.64 -12.01 -4.95
C HIS A 138 -12.83 -13.24 -5.39
N ASP A 139 -11.75 -13.08 -6.16
CA ASP A 139 -10.94 -14.21 -6.60
C ASP A 139 -9.65 -14.34 -5.77
N PRO A 140 -9.65 -15.24 -4.77
CA PRO A 140 -8.50 -15.46 -3.90
C PRO A 140 -7.29 -16.09 -4.61
N THR A 141 -7.46 -16.57 -5.85
CA THR A 141 -6.47 -17.40 -6.56
C THR A 141 -5.79 -16.70 -7.71
N THR A 142 -6.08 -15.43 -7.97
CA THR A 142 -5.37 -14.69 -9.02
C THR A 142 -4.06 -14.13 -8.47
N PRO A 143 -2.89 -14.78 -8.69
CA PRO A 143 -1.61 -14.17 -8.35
C PRO A 143 -1.45 -12.87 -9.14
N TYR A 144 -0.82 -11.87 -8.51
CA TYR A 144 -0.28 -10.72 -9.23
C TYR A 144 0.72 -11.23 -10.27
N LEU A 145 0.29 -11.29 -11.54
CA LEU A 145 1.18 -11.41 -12.68
C LEU A 145 1.60 -9.99 -13.07
N PRO A 146 2.90 -9.65 -13.04
CA PRO A 146 3.35 -8.34 -13.49
C PRO A 146 2.89 -8.14 -14.93
N ALA A 147 2.14 -7.07 -15.19
CA ALA A 147 1.68 -6.69 -16.53
C ALA A 147 2.79 -6.10 -17.41
N PHE A 148 4.05 -6.54 -17.19
CA PHE A 148 5.18 -6.28 -18.06
C PHE A 148 6.07 -7.52 -18.07
N PRO A 149 6.53 -7.99 -19.26
CA PRO A 149 7.50 -9.07 -19.32
C PRO A 149 8.79 -8.63 -18.59
N PRO A 150 9.53 -9.56 -17.95
CA PRO A 150 10.91 -9.27 -17.61
C PRO A 150 11.61 -8.83 -18.90
N SER A 151 12.13 -7.61 -18.90
CA SER A 151 12.97 -7.14 -20.00
C SER A 151 14.13 -8.11 -20.09
N GLU A 152 14.26 -8.77 -21.26
CA GLU A 152 15.35 -9.70 -21.55
C GLU A 152 16.69 -9.02 -21.23
N GLU A 153 17.49 -9.62 -20.35
CA GLU A 153 18.89 -9.25 -20.22
C GLU A 153 19.60 -9.58 -21.54
N PRO A 154 20.42 -8.68 -22.10
CA PRO A 154 21.17 -8.98 -23.30
C PRO A 154 22.23 -10.03 -22.97
N THR A 155 22.12 -11.18 -23.64
CA THR A 155 23.20 -12.17 -23.75
C THR A 155 24.47 -11.45 -24.20
N SER A 156 25.43 -11.29 -23.30
CA SER A 156 26.78 -10.85 -23.65
C SER A 156 27.56 -12.06 -24.15
N LEU A 157 28.07 -11.90 -25.37
CA LEU A 157 28.99 -12.77 -26.10
C LEU A 157 30.31 -13.01 -25.34
#